data_AF-A0A0D3FJ20-F1
#
_entry.id   AF-A0A0D3FJ20-F1
#
_cell.length_a   1.000
_cell.length_b   1.000
_cell.length_c   1.000
_cell.angle_alpha   90.00
_cell.angle_beta   90.00
_cell.angle_gamma   90.00
#
_symmetry.space_group_name_H-M   'P 1'
#
loop_
_entity.id
_entity.type
_entity.pdbx_description
1 polymer ?
#
loop_
_entity_poly.entity_id
_entity_poly.type
_entity_poly.pdbx_seq_one_letter_code
_entity_poly.pdbx_strand_id
1 'polypeptide(L)'
;MHRAGTYVGANTIPSPENSPSEFAKIVQSKQTKHARVFIGGADHRSLRSLANTGEEVILTVPNDQLEHMAEFPEEAELWVAANVARFLPATRITHVVAGDDVVARSPGNAYFLLPAMANLHAALAAPYGGAGHRDGGASGARLAAAALAVLLLSVDLM
;
A
#
# COMPACT_ATOMS: atom_id res chain seq x y z
N MET A 1 -25.78 9.37 14.94
CA MET A 1 -25.50 8.76 13.62
C MET A 1 -23.99 8.50 13.56
N HIS A 2 -23.54 7.25 13.63
CA HIS A 2 -22.11 6.90 13.56
C HIS A 2 -21.82 6.22 12.23
N ARG A 3 -21.11 6.90 11.32
CA ARG A 3 -20.55 6.26 10.12
C ARG A 3 -19.09 5.85 10.41
N ALA A 4 -18.92 4.63 10.91
CA ALA A 4 -17.61 4.01 11.12
C ALA A 4 -17.04 3.50 9.78
N GLY A 5 -15.70 3.46 9.65
CA GLY A 5 -15.01 2.98 8.44
C GLY A 5 -15.50 1.59 7.98
N THR A 6 -15.47 1.37 6.67
CA THR A 6 -15.93 0.15 6.03
C THR A 6 -14.99 -1.02 6.37
N TYR A 7 -15.56 -2.18 6.65
CA TYR A 7 -14.83 -3.39 7.03
C TYR A 7 -15.02 -4.48 5.98
N VAL A 8 -13.92 -5.13 5.59
CA VAL A 8 -13.93 -6.26 4.66
C VAL A 8 -13.01 -7.35 5.22
N GLY A 9 -13.58 -8.51 5.58
CA GLY A 9 -12.90 -9.78 5.90
C GLY A 9 -12.03 -9.83 7.18
N ALA A 10 -11.35 -8.75 7.53
CA ALA A 10 -10.44 -8.56 8.68
C ALA A 10 -9.88 -7.12 8.73
N ASN A 11 -10.04 -6.36 7.64
CA ASN A 11 -9.36 -5.10 7.38
C ASN A 11 -10.28 -3.90 7.59
N THR A 12 -9.74 -2.85 8.21
CA THR A 12 -10.41 -1.55 8.31
C THR A 12 -9.97 -0.63 7.17
N ILE A 13 -10.94 -0.03 6.46
CA ILE A 13 -10.72 0.86 5.32
C ILE A 13 -11.07 2.31 5.69
N PRO A 14 -10.24 3.31 5.33
CA PRO A 14 -10.58 4.73 5.49
C PRO A 14 -11.89 5.08 4.78
N SER A 15 -12.73 5.87 5.45
CA SER A 15 -13.91 6.48 4.82
C SER A 15 -13.66 7.99 4.71
N PRO A 16 -14.07 8.65 3.62
CA PRO A 16 -13.88 10.10 3.43
C PRO A 16 -14.55 10.94 4.53
N GLU A 17 -15.52 10.37 5.25
CA GLU A 17 -16.21 11.05 6.34
C GLU A 17 -15.44 11.05 7.67
N ASN A 18 -14.43 10.17 7.80
CA ASN A 18 -13.63 10.07 9.02
C ASN A 18 -12.38 10.94 8.91
N SER A 19 -12.09 11.69 9.96
CA SER A 19 -10.77 12.32 10.09
C SER A 19 -9.67 11.26 10.27
N PRO A 20 -8.40 11.56 9.94
CA PRO A 20 -7.29 10.62 10.13
C PRO A 20 -7.14 10.13 11.58
N SER A 21 -7.44 11.00 12.56
CA SER A 21 -7.37 10.66 13.98
C SER A 21 -8.52 9.73 14.41
N GLU A 22 -9.73 9.92 13.87
CA GLU A 22 -10.85 8.99 14.07
C GLU A 22 -10.55 7.64 13.41
N PHE A 23 -9.97 7.63 12.22
CA PHE A 23 -9.55 6.39 11.56
C PHE A 23 -8.57 5.59 12.43
N ALA A 24 -7.52 6.22 12.96
CA ALA A 24 -6.56 5.56 13.84
C ALA A 24 -7.23 4.99 15.10
N LYS A 25 -8.14 5.75 15.73
CA LYS A 25 -8.90 5.29 16.89
C LYS A 25 -9.78 4.08 16.56
N ILE A 26 -10.43 4.10 15.39
CA ILE A 26 -11.28 2.99 14.93
C ILE A 26 -10.43 1.73 14.79
N VAL A 27 -9.29 1.79 14.07
CA VAL A 27 -8.37 0.65 13.89
C VAL A 27 -7.94 0.08 15.24
N GLN A 28 -7.47 0.94 16.16
CA GLN A 28 -7.01 0.53 17.49
C GLN A 28 -8.13 -0.09 18.35
N SER A 29 -9.34 0.43 18.26
CA SER A 29 -10.48 -0.02 19.09
C SER A 29 -11.02 -1.39 18.68
N LYS A 30 -10.79 -1.83 17.44
CA LYS A 30 -11.46 -2.99 16.84
C LYS A 30 -10.72 -4.31 16.99
N GLN A 31 -9.56 -4.33 17.66
CA GLN A 31 -8.65 -5.51 17.75
C GLN A 31 -8.17 -6.04 16.38
N THR A 32 -8.45 -5.33 15.29
CA THR A 32 -7.96 -5.66 13.95
C THR A 32 -6.53 -5.18 13.84
N LYS A 33 -5.57 -6.10 13.69
CA LYS A 33 -4.14 -5.75 13.54
C LYS A 33 -3.80 -5.14 12.17
N HIS A 34 -4.75 -5.13 11.23
CA HIS A 34 -4.52 -4.78 9.84
C HIS A 34 -5.44 -3.64 9.39
N ALA A 35 -4.83 -2.57 8.89
CA ALA A 35 -5.50 -1.47 8.20
C ALA A 35 -5.20 -1.58 6.70
N ARG A 36 -6.24 -1.56 5.86
CA ARG A 36 -6.07 -1.51 4.40
C ARG A 36 -6.30 -0.08 3.94
N VAL A 37 -5.28 0.51 3.34
CA VAL A 37 -5.29 1.89 2.85
C VAL A 37 -5.12 1.88 1.34
N PHE A 38 -6.11 2.41 0.64
CA PHE A 38 -6.03 2.66 -0.80
C PHE A 38 -5.20 3.91 -1.02
N ILE A 39 -4.42 4.02 -2.08
CA ILE A 39 -3.61 5.23 -2.34
C ILE A 39 -4.28 6.07 -3.44
N GLY A 40 -5.13 7.01 -3.04
CA GLY A 40 -5.86 7.97 -3.87
C GLY A 40 -6.07 9.31 -3.14
N GLY A 41 -4.99 10.09 -2.98
CA GLY A 41 -5.02 11.49 -2.51
C GLY A 41 -5.31 11.71 -1.02
N ALA A 42 -6.46 11.24 -0.50
CA ALA A 42 -6.84 11.42 0.91
C ALA A 42 -6.00 10.58 1.89
N ASP A 43 -5.22 9.65 1.36
CA ASP A 43 -4.75 8.47 2.08
C ASP A 43 -3.40 8.63 2.76
N HIS A 44 -2.59 9.61 2.35
CA HIS A 44 -1.33 9.93 3.03
C HIS A 44 -1.55 10.46 4.45
N ARG A 45 -2.71 11.09 4.69
CA ARG A 45 -3.09 11.55 6.04
C ARG A 45 -3.48 10.37 6.92
N SER A 46 -4.21 9.40 6.39
CA SER A 46 -4.55 8.14 7.06
C SER A 46 -3.32 7.30 7.37
N LEU A 47 -2.35 7.22 6.45
CA LEU A 47 -1.08 6.53 6.73
C LEU A 47 -0.28 7.19 7.86
N ARG A 48 -0.28 8.53 7.89
CA ARG A 48 0.42 9.28 8.92
C ARG A 48 -0.24 9.14 10.29
N SER A 49 -1.56 8.98 10.35
CA SER A 49 -2.23 8.74 11.64
C SER A 49 -1.97 7.36 12.21
N LEU A 50 -1.51 6.41 11.39
CA LEU A 50 -1.04 5.08 11.81
C LEU A 50 0.46 5.05 12.15
N ALA A 51 1.16 6.19 12.16
CA ALA A 51 2.55 6.24 12.56
C ALA A 51 2.70 5.91 14.06
N ASN A 52 3.64 5.02 14.38
CA ASN A 52 3.99 4.56 15.73
C ASN A 52 2.85 3.87 16.49
N THR A 53 1.76 3.48 15.80
CA THR A 53 0.67 2.72 16.43
C THR A 53 0.97 1.23 16.53
N GLY A 54 1.90 0.74 15.71
CA GLY A 54 2.24 -0.68 15.61
C GLY A 54 1.30 -1.50 14.73
N GLU A 55 0.24 -0.88 14.21
CA GLU A 55 -0.73 -1.50 13.31
C GLU A 55 -0.11 -1.84 11.96
N GLU A 56 -0.42 -3.02 11.43
CA GLU A 56 0.03 -3.41 10.12
C GLU A 56 -0.80 -2.72 9.04
N VAL A 57 -0.11 -2.23 8.01
CA VAL A 57 -0.73 -1.53 6.90
C VAL A 57 -0.55 -2.31 5.61
N ILE A 58 -1.68 -2.54 4.94
CA ILE A 58 -1.76 -3.06 3.57
C ILE A 58 -2.05 -1.86 2.66
N LEU A 59 -1.16 -1.58 1.72
CA LEU A 59 -1.39 -0.56 0.69
C LEU A 59 -1.99 -1.19 -0.55
N THR A 60 -2.93 -0.48 -1.19
CA THR A 60 -3.48 -0.90 -2.48
C THR A 60 -3.18 0.14 -3.55
N VAL A 61 -2.52 -0.30 -4.62
CA VAL A 61 -2.29 0.48 -5.85
C VAL A 61 -3.61 0.59 -6.60
N PRO A 62 -4.03 1.79 -7.03
CA PRO A 62 -5.21 1.98 -7.86
C PRO A 62 -5.16 1.24 -9.22
N ASN A 63 -6.31 0.77 -9.71
CA ASN A 63 -6.39 0.03 -10.98
C ASN A 63 -5.89 0.86 -12.18
N ASP A 64 -6.11 2.18 -12.17
CA ASP A 64 -5.72 3.12 -13.22
C ASP A 64 -4.21 3.36 -13.29
N GLN A 65 -3.45 3.00 -12.26
CA GLN A 65 -1.98 3.08 -12.27
C GLN A 65 -1.32 1.80 -12.79
N LEU A 66 -2.05 0.70 -12.94
CA LEU A 66 -1.49 -0.60 -13.31
C LEU A 66 -0.86 -0.59 -14.71
N GLU A 67 -1.47 0.07 -15.68
CA GLU A 67 -0.94 0.17 -17.04
C GLU A 67 0.41 0.90 -17.05
N HIS A 68 0.47 2.08 -16.46
CA HIS A 68 1.72 2.85 -16.37
C HIS A 68 2.84 2.10 -15.63
N MET A 69 2.53 1.45 -14.51
CA MET A 69 3.50 0.65 -13.78
C MET A 69 3.93 -0.62 -14.52
N ALA A 70 3.07 -1.18 -15.36
CA ALA A 70 3.39 -2.32 -16.21
C ALA A 70 4.37 -1.92 -17.32
N GLU A 71 4.15 -0.76 -17.94
CA GLU A 71 4.95 -0.25 -19.05
C GLU A 71 6.28 0.39 -18.62
N PHE A 72 6.28 1.08 -17.48
CA PHE A 72 7.41 1.89 -17.02
C PHE A 72 7.84 1.47 -15.60
N PRO A 73 8.94 0.72 -15.45
CA PRO A 73 9.46 0.33 -14.14
C PRO A 73 9.76 1.52 -13.22
N GLU A 74 10.19 2.66 -13.78
CA GLU A 74 10.47 3.88 -13.03
C GLU A 74 9.23 4.44 -12.33
N GLU A 75 8.04 4.25 -12.91
CA GLU A 75 6.77 4.65 -12.27
C GLU A 75 6.48 3.80 -11.02
N ALA A 76 6.83 2.51 -11.04
CA ALA A 76 6.75 1.67 -9.84
C ALA A 76 7.74 2.13 -8.76
N GLU A 77 8.97 2.49 -9.13
CA GLU A 77 9.97 3.04 -8.20
C GLU A 77 9.51 4.35 -7.56
N LEU A 78 9.02 5.29 -8.37
CA LEU A 78 8.49 6.56 -7.90
C LEU A 78 7.30 6.37 -6.97
N TRP A 79 6.39 5.45 -7.31
CA TRP A 79 5.25 5.14 -6.46
C TRP A 79 5.69 4.56 -5.12
N VAL A 80 6.64 3.62 -5.13
CA VAL A 80 7.14 3.03 -3.89
C VAL A 80 7.85 4.07 -3.03
N ALA A 81 8.67 4.95 -3.61
CA ALA A 81 9.29 6.07 -2.89
C ALA A 81 8.24 7.00 -2.26
N ALA A 82 7.20 7.35 -3.03
CA ALA A 82 6.16 8.29 -2.65
C ALA A 82 5.11 7.72 -1.68
N ASN A 83 4.93 6.40 -1.61
CA ASN A 83 3.82 5.78 -0.88
C ASN A 83 4.26 4.76 0.18
N VAL A 84 5.48 4.21 0.07
CA VAL A 84 6.04 3.24 1.01
C VAL A 84 7.22 3.84 1.76
N ALA A 85 8.30 4.15 1.05
CA ALA A 85 9.60 4.48 1.67
C ALA A 85 9.50 5.66 2.65
N ARG A 86 8.77 6.71 2.28
CA ARG A 86 8.62 7.93 3.10
C ARG A 86 7.86 7.74 4.43
N PHE A 87 7.11 6.65 4.58
CA PHE A 87 6.31 6.37 5.79
C PHE A 87 6.99 5.35 6.70
N LEU A 88 7.99 4.61 6.20
CA LEU A 88 8.80 3.70 6.99
C LEU A 88 9.90 4.47 7.75
N PRO A 89 10.32 4.00 8.95
CA PRO A 89 9.76 2.87 9.71
C PRO A 89 8.57 3.28 10.60
N ALA A 90 8.15 4.55 10.58
CA ALA A 90 7.14 5.07 11.51
C ALA A 90 5.78 4.36 11.36
N THR A 91 5.32 4.11 10.14
CA THR A 91 4.12 3.34 9.85
C THR A 91 4.53 1.91 9.45
N ARG A 92 3.90 0.86 9.99
CA ARG A 92 4.31 -0.52 9.73
C ARG A 92 3.61 -1.08 8.48
N ILE A 93 4.10 -0.69 7.31
CA ILE A 93 3.61 -1.22 6.03
C ILE A 93 4.15 -2.64 5.83
N THR A 94 3.26 -3.62 5.71
CA THR A 94 3.63 -5.04 5.56
C THR A 94 3.30 -5.60 4.18
N HIS A 95 2.34 -5.02 3.47
CA HIS A 95 1.88 -5.52 2.17
C HIS A 95 1.60 -4.39 1.18
N VAL A 96 1.88 -4.66 -0.09
CA VAL A 96 1.44 -3.84 -1.24
C VAL A 96 0.65 -4.74 -2.20
N VAL A 97 -0.58 -4.34 -2.48
CA VAL A 97 -1.52 -5.05 -3.36
C VAL A 97 -1.67 -4.25 -4.65
N ALA A 98 -1.50 -4.91 -5.79
CA ALA A 98 -1.72 -4.32 -7.10
C ALA A 98 -3.21 -4.38 -7.47
N GLY A 99 -3.87 -3.23 -7.46
CA GLY A 99 -5.28 -3.13 -7.84
C GLY A 99 -6.27 -3.56 -6.75
N ASP A 100 -7.53 -3.26 -7.02
CA ASP A 100 -8.70 -3.64 -6.24
C ASP A 100 -9.70 -4.34 -7.16
N ASP A 101 -9.81 -5.66 -7.01
CA ASP A 101 -10.69 -6.53 -7.81
C ASP A 101 -10.60 -6.26 -9.31
N VAL A 102 -9.38 -6.19 -9.85
CA VAL A 102 -9.08 -5.76 -11.22
C VAL A 102 -9.95 -6.50 -12.24
N VAL A 103 -10.09 -7.83 -12.12
CA VAL A 103 -10.87 -8.65 -13.05
C VAL A 103 -12.36 -8.25 -13.06
N ALA A 104 -12.91 -7.88 -11.90
CA ALA A 104 -14.32 -7.52 -11.76
C ALA A 104 -14.59 -6.03 -12.04
N ARG A 105 -13.70 -5.14 -11.60
CA ARG A 105 -13.90 -3.69 -11.62
C ARG A 105 -13.23 -2.99 -12.80
N SER A 106 -12.20 -3.60 -13.38
CA SER A 106 -11.40 -3.02 -14.47
C SER A 106 -10.83 -4.13 -15.37
N PRO A 107 -11.69 -4.95 -16.03
CA PRO A 107 -11.24 -6.12 -16.77
C PRO A 107 -10.24 -5.82 -17.88
N GLY A 108 -10.27 -4.61 -18.47
CA GLY A 108 -9.27 -4.14 -19.43
C GLY A 108 -7.85 -4.07 -18.86
N ASN A 109 -7.71 -3.89 -17.55
CA ASN A 109 -6.42 -3.76 -16.87
C ASN A 109 -5.86 -5.11 -16.39
N ALA A 110 -6.59 -6.21 -16.58
CA ALA A 110 -6.18 -7.54 -16.13
C ALA A 110 -4.84 -7.97 -16.75
N TYR A 111 -4.58 -7.58 -18.01
CA TYR A 111 -3.33 -7.90 -18.71
C TYR A 111 -2.11 -7.16 -18.14
N PHE A 112 -2.31 -6.00 -17.52
CA PHE A 112 -1.24 -5.20 -16.91
C PHE A 112 -0.90 -5.64 -15.49
N LEU A 113 -1.75 -6.44 -14.86
CA LEU A 113 -1.60 -6.83 -13.46
C LEU A 113 -0.24 -7.52 -13.20
N LEU A 114 0.09 -8.54 -13.99
CA LEU A 114 1.31 -9.31 -13.78
C LEU A 114 2.59 -8.49 -14.02
N PRO A 115 2.74 -7.74 -15.14
CA PRO A 115 3.89 -6.86 -15.33
C PRO A 115 4.00 -5.77 -14.24
N ALA A 116 2.89 -5.14 -13.84
CA ALA A 116 2.90 -4.14 -12.78
C ALA A 116 3.35 -4.73 -11.44
N MET A 117 2.87 -5.93 -11.09
CA MET A 117 3.31 -6.66 -9.89
C MET A 117 4.81 -6.96 -9.93
N ALA A 118 5.35 -7.35 -11.10
CA ALA A 118 6.77 -7.63 -11.26
C ALA A 118 7.62 -6.38 -11.02
N ASN A 119 7.23 -5.24 -11.60
CA ASN A 119 7.93 -3.97 -11.44
C ASN A 119 7.83 -3.44 -9.99
N LEU A 120 6.65 -3.53 -9.36
CA LEU A 120 6.48 -3.19 -7.94
C LEU A 120 7.35 -4.06 -7.03
N HIS A 121 7.40 -5.37 -7.28
CA HIS A 121 8.26 -6.27 -6.52
C HIS A 121 9.74 -5.90 -6.68
N ALA A 122 10.19 -5.61 -7.90
CA ALA A 122 11.55 -5.16 -8.16
C ALA A 122 11.87 -3.84 -7.41
N ALA A 123 10.97 -2.85 -7.47
CA ALA A 123 11.11 -1.58 -6.78
C ALA A 123 11.15 -1.71 -5.24
N LEU A 124 10.37 -2.63 -4.67
CA LEU A 124 10.35 -2.92 -3.23
C LEU A 124 11.59 -3.69 -2.77
N ALA A 125 12.14 -4.55 -3.62
CA ALA A 125 13.34 -5.33 -3.33
C ALA A 125 14.63 -4.50 -3.49
N ALA A 126 14.58 -3.43 -4.29
CA ALA A 126 15.71 -2.52 -4.46
C ALA A 126 16.02 -1.78 -3.14
N PRO A 127 17.30 -1.63 -2.77
CA PRO A 127 17.67 -0.68 -1.72
C PRO A 127 17.32 0.73 -2.22
N TYR A 128 16.40 1.42 -1.54
CA TYR A 128 16.05 2.79 -1.91
C TYR A 128 17.33 3.66 -1.95
N GLY A 129 17.70 4.06 -3.16
CA GLY A 129 18.98 4.72 -3.47
C GLY A 129 19.42 4.65 -4.93
N GLY A 130 18.57 4.16 -5.83
CA GLY A 130 18.89 3.92 -7.25
C GLY A 130 18.55 5.04 -8.22
N ALA A 131 18.47 6.30 -7.79
CA ALA A 131 18.35 7.44 -8.71
C ALA A 131 19.31 8.55 -8.29
N GLY A 132 20.57 8.39 -8.73
CA GLY A 132 21.48 9.52 -8.98
C GLY A 132 21.95 10.36 -7.79
N HIS A 133 22.70 9.80 -6.84
CA HIS A 133 23.90 10.43 -6.29
C HIS A 133 24.66 9.41 -5.44
N ARG A 134 25.91 9.13 -5.81
CA ARG A 134 26.85 8.40 -4.95
C ARG A 134 27.24 9.36 -3.83
N ASP A 135 26.81 9.09 -2.60
CA ASP A 135 27.59 9.36 -1.40
C ASP A 135 27.05 8.55 -0.22
N GLY A 136 27.98 8.11 0.62
CA GLY A 136 27.89 6.86 1.35
C GLY A 136 27.09 6.89 2.66
N GLY A 137 26.73 5.68 3.08
CA GLY A 137 26.54 5.31 4.48
C GLY A 137 25.14 5.54 5.05
N ALA A 138 24.28 4.52 4.95
CA ALA A 138 23.50 3.98 6.07
C ALA A 138 22.54 2.86 5.60
N SER A 139 22.57 1.71 6.29
CA SER A 139 21.40 0.85 6.52
C SER A 139 20.70 0.20 5.31
N GLY A 140 21.42 -0.63 4.54
CA GLY A 140 20.86 -1.48 3.48
C GLY A 140 20.09 -2.73 3.95
N ALA A 141 19.55 -2.79 5.17
CA ALA A 141 19.21 -4.09 5.80
C ALA A 141 17.75 -4.31 6.24
N ARG A 142 16.75 -3.47 5.92
CA ARG A 142 15.40 -3.65 6.53
C ARG A 142 14.18 -3.61 5.61
N LEU A 143 14.34 -3.62 4.29
CA LEU A 143 13.19 -3.49 3.37
C LEU A 143 12.80 -4.77 2.64
N ALA A 144 13.64 -5.81 2.71
CA ALA A 144 13.27 -7.16 2.24
C ALA A 144 12.00 -7.72 2.92
N ALA A 145 11.58 -7.17 4.06
CA ALA A 145 10.38 -7.60 4.79
C ALA A 145 9.06 -7.16 4.13
N ALA A 146 9.04 -6.17 3.24
CA ALA A 146 7.83 -5.78 2.50
C ALA A 146 7.59 -6.61 1.23
N ALA A 147 8.55 -7.46 0.84
CA ALA A 147 8.56 -8.18 -0.43
C ALA A 147 7.73 -9.48 -0.45
N LEU A 148 7.08 -9.86 0.66
CA LEU A 148 6.45 -11.18 0.77
C LEU A 148 4.95 -11.10 1.08
N ALA A 149 4.20 -10.45 0.18
CA ALA A 149 2.88 -10.90 -0.24
C ALA A 149 2.26 -9.86 -1.18
N VAL A 150 2.62 -9.95 -2.46
CA VAL A 150 1.74 -9.49 -3.53
C VAL A 150 0.64 -10.54 -3.64
N LEU A 151 -0.33 -10.50 -2.72
CA LEU A 151 -1.47 -11.40 -2.75
C LEU A 151 -2.42 -10.93 -3.85
N LEU A 152 -2.65 -11.81 -4.82
CA LEU A 152 -3.87 -11.86 -5.62
C LEU A 152 -5.05 -12.00 -4.66
N LEU A 153 -5.57 -10.89 -4.13
CA LEU A 153 -6.91 -10.88 -3.55
C LEU A 153 -7.90 -10.85 -4.71
N SER A 154 -8.06 -12.01 -5.32
CA SER A 154 -9.36 -12.43 -5.84
C SER A 154 -9.66 -13.73 -5.12
N VAL A 155 -10.84 -13.81 -4.51
CA VAL A 155 -11.38 -14.98 -3.82
C VAL A 155 -10.96 -15.17 -2.35
N ASP A 156 -11.38 -14.24 -1.48
CA ASP A 156 -11.75 -14.58 -0.08
C ASP A 156 -13.02 -13.79 0.31
N LEU A 157 -14.02 -13.89 -0.57
CA LEU A 157 -15.39 -13.49 -0.29
C LEU A 157 -16.34 -14.60 -0.77
N MET A 158 -16.31 -15.71 -0.04
CA MET A 158 -17.43 -16.63 0.08
C MET A 158 -17.39 -17.32 1.45
#